data_AF-A0A225DSS7-F1
#
_entry.id   AF-A0A225DSS7-F1
#
_cell.length_a   1.000
_cell.length_b   1.000
_cell.length_c   1.000
_cell.angle_alpha   90.00
_cell.angle_beta   90.00
_cell.angle_gamma   90.00
#
_symmetry.space_group_name_H-M   'P 1'
#
loop_
_entity.id
_entity.type
_entity.pdbx_description
1 polymer ?
#
loop_
_entity_poly.entity_id
_entity_poly.type
_entity_poly.pdbx_seq_one_letter_code
_entity_poly.pdbx_strand_id
1 'polypeptide(L)' 'MDDYRFQMGHDAGNLALVLDNLTDVLRLLGQHKVYCRVEKGLRAGEPPLDIVELTRLLEATKDLVKDSLLRLKSQ' A
#
# COMPACT_ATOMS: atom_id res chain seq x y z
N MET A 1 -9.67 12.01 10.07
CA MET A 1 -10.23 10.87 9.33
C MET A 1 -11.76 10.96 9.20
N ASP A 2 -12.35 12.08 9.57
CA ASP A 2 -13.72 12.47 9.20
C ASP A 2 -13.52 13.39 7.97
N ASP A 3 -13.85 13.04 6.72
CA ASP A 3 -15.22 12.71 6.34
C ASP A 3 -15.32 12.09 4.92
N TYR A 4 -14.42 11.15 4.58
CA TYR A 4 -14.41 10.53 3.24
C TYR A 4 -15.76 9.89 2.86
N ARG A 5 -16.50 9.40 3.86
CA ARG A 5 -17.83 8.79 3.70
C ARG A 5 -18.90 9.80 3.29
N PHE A 6 -18.84 11.04 3.77
CA PHE A 6 -19.80 12.08 3.36
C PHE A 6 -19.43 12.70 2.01
N GLN A 7 -18.13 12.73 1.64
CA GLN A 7 -17.68 13.33 0.38
C GLN A 7 -17.81 12.42 -0.84
N MET A 8 -17.78 11.09 -0.68
CA MET A 8 -17.79 10.14 -1.81
C MET A 8 -18.89 9.08 -1.74
N GLY A 9 -19.69 9.05 -0.69
CA GLY A 9 -20.59 7.92 -0.38
C GLY A 9 -19.89 6.84 0.44
N HIS A 10 -20.67 5.93 1.03
CA HIS A 10 -20.18 4.96 2.02
C HIS A 10 -19.03 4.08 1.49
N ASP A 11 -19.23 3.43 0.35
CA ASP A 11 -18.26 2.47 -0.21
C ASP A 11 -17.01 3.15 -0.75
N ALA A 12 -17.16 4.25 -1.50
CA ALA A 12 -16.03 5.02 -2.00
C ALA A 12 -15.24 5.68 -0.86
N GLY A 13 -15.92 6.13 0.21
CA GLY A 13 -15.26 6.64 1.41
C GLY A 13 -14.45 5.57 2.14
N ASN A 14 -14.96 4.34 2.23
CA ASN A 14 -14.23 3.21 2.79
C ASN A 14 -13.00 2.86 1.95
N LEU A 15 -13.12 2.79 0.61
CA LEU A 15 -11.99 2.52 -0.28
C LEU A 15 -10.93 3.63 -0.22
N ALA A 16 -11.34 4.90 -0.09
CA ALA A 16 -10.41 6.02 0.09
C ALA A 16 -9.61 5.88 1.39
N LEU A 17 -10.24 5.47 2.49
CA LEU A 17 -9.55 5.21 3.76
C LEU A 17 -8.59 4.01 3.65
N VAL A 18 -9.01 2.94 2.97
CA VAL A 18 -8.14 1.78 2.70
C VAL A 18 -6.91 2.20 1.88
N LEU A 19 -7.08 3.07 0.88
CA LEU A 19 -5.99 3.59 0.06
C LEU A 19 -4.97 4.39 0.88
N ASP A 20 -5.45 5.17 1.86
CA ASP A 20 -4.62 5.93 2.81
C ASP A 20 -3.80 4.96 3.69
N ASN A 21 -4.47 3.98 4.31
CA ASN A 21 -3.82 2.95 5.12
C ASN A 21 -2.75 2.16 4.33
N LEU A 22 -3.04 1.76 3.08
CA LEU A 22 -2.07 1.08 2.23
C LEU A 22 -0.86 1.97 1.92
N THR A 23 -1.07 3.26 1.73
CA THR A 23 0.00 4.23 1.49
C THR A 23 0.90 4.36 2.71
N ASP A 24 0.32 4.41 3.91
CA ASP A 24 1.07 4.45 5.17
C ASP A 24 1.89 3.18 5.41
N VAL A 25 1.31 2.00 5.17
CA VAL A 25 2.04 0.73 5.31
C VAL A 25 3.20 0.64 4.32
N LEU A 26 2.99 1.03 3.05
CA LEU A 26 4.05 1.06 2.05
C LEU A 26 5.19 2.02 2.44
N ARG A 27 4.86 3.16 3.04
CA ARG A 27 5.85 4.11 3.57
C ARG A 27 6.69 3.48 4.69
N LEU A 28 6.06 2.76 5.62
CA LEU A 28 6.76 2.06 6.70
C LEU A 28 7.66 0.93 6.18
N LEU A 29 7.18 0.14 5.22
CA LEU A 29 7.99 -0.90 4.56
C LEU A 29 9.18 -0.31 3.80
N GLY A 30 9.01 0.87 3.19
CA GLY A 30 10.11 1.60 2.57
C GLY A 30 11.26 1.89 3.54
N GLN A 31 10.95 2.27 4.80
CA GLN A 31 11.96 2.46 5.84
C GLN A 31 12.60 1.14 6.25
N HIS A 32 11.80 0.09 6.43
CA HIS A 32 12.29 -1.23 6.81
C HIS A 32 13.25 -1.81 5.75
N LYS A 33 13.00 -1.58 4.45
CA LYS A 33 13.94 -1.94 3.35
C LYS A 33 15.30 -1.26 3.45
N VAL A 34 15.39 -0.09 4.07
CA VAL A 34 16.66 0.64 4.24
C VAL A 34 17.43 0.04 5.40
N TYR A 35 16.78 -0.14 6.56
CA TYR A 35 17.43 -0.56 7.80
C TYR A 35 17.66 -2.06 7.90
N CYS A 36 16.78 -2.88 7.34
CA CYS A 36 16.88 -4.33 7.37
C CYS A 36 17.38 -4.81 6.00
N ARG A 37 18.64 -5.27 5.99
CA ARG A 37 19.33 -5.84 4.83
C ARG A 37 19.79 -7.24 5.15
N VAL A 38 19.84 -8.08 4.13
CA VAL A 38 20.44 -9.41 4.24
C VAL A 38 21.93 -9.24 4.56
N GLU A 39 22.41 -9.86 5.63
CA GLU A 39 23.78 -9.67 6.10
C GLU A 39 24.82 -10.48 5.33
N LYS A 40 24.45 -11.64 4.79
CA LYS A 40 25.38 -12.64 4.23
C LYS A 40 24.78 -13.38 3.02
N GLY A 41 25.64 -13.97 2.20
CA GLY A 41 25.25 -14.75 1.02
C GLY A 41 25.14 -13.92 -0.26
N LEU A 42 24.63 -14.51 -1.35
CA LEU A 42 24.59 -13.87 -2.68
C LEU A 42 23.78 -12.56 -2.72
N ARG A 43 22.81 -12.40 -1.81
CA ARG A 43 21.94 -11.22 -1.73
C ARG A 43 22.35 -10.24 -0.63
N ALA A 44 23.59 -10.35 -0.11
CA ALA A 44 24.07 -9.47 0.95
C ALA A 44 23.93 -7.99 0.54
N GLY A 45 23.37 -7.17 1.42
CA GLY A 45 23.06 -5.77 1.16
C GLY A 45 21.73 -5.51 0.44
N GLU A 46 21.04 -6.55 -0.05
CA GLU A 46 19.67 -6.41 -0.58
C GLU A 46 18.63 -6.43 0.54
N PRO A 47 17.40 -5.93 0.30
CA PRO A 47 16.30 -6.12 1.24
C PRO A 47 15.89 -7.60 1.33
N PRO A 48 15.39 -8.05 2.51
CA PRO A 48 14.81 -9.37 2.69
C PRO A 48 13.76 -9.71 1.62
N LEU A 49 13.73 -10.97 1.15
CA LEU A 49 12.88 -11.41 0.03
C LEU A 49 11.40 -11.16 0.31
N ASP A 50 10.96 -11.54 1.50
CA ASP A 50 9.62 -11.36 2.02
C ASP A 50 9.19 -9.88 2.00
N ILE A 51 10.08 -8.95 2.37
CA ILE A 51 9.81 -7.51 2.30
C ILE A 51 9.67 -7.03 0.85
N VAL A 52 10.46 -7.58 -0.07
CA VAL A 52 10.33 -7.28 -1.52
C VAL A 52 8.98 -7.77 -2.05
N GLU A 53 8.63 -9.03 -1.77
CA GLU A 53 7.38 -9.65 -2.21
C GLU A 53 6.15 -8.97 -1.59
N LEU A 54 6.18 -8.69 -0.29
CA LEU A 54 5.11 -7.98 0.42
C LEU A 54 4.89 -6.58 -0.16
N THR A 55 5.98 -5.85 -0.46
CA THR A 55 5.83 -4.53 -1.07
C THR A 55 5.17 -4.62 -2.44
N ARG A 56 5.60 -5.56 -3.29
CA ARG A 56 5.00 -5.76 -4.61
C ARG A 56 3.51 -6.11 -4.52
N LEU A 57 3.14 -6.97 -3.58
CA LEU A 57 1.75 -7.36 -3.38
C LEU A 57 0.88 -6.19 -2.90
N LEU A 58 1.41 -5.39 -1.98
CA LEU A 58 0.71 -4.21 -1.45
C LEU A 58 0.57 -3.11 -2.51
N GLU A 59 1.58 -2.90 -3.36
CA GLU A 59 1.49 -1.98 -4.50
C GLU A 59 0.39 -2.43 -5.47
N ALA A 60 0.37 -3.71 -5.87
CA ALA A 60 -0.66 -4.25 -6.74
C ALA A 60 -2.07 -4.14 -6.13
N THR A 61 -2.20 -4.44 -4.83
CA THR A 61 -3.46 -4.26 -4.09
C THR A 61 -3.90 -2.80 -4.08
N LYS A 62 -2.97 -1.87 -3.87
CA LYS A 62 -3.24 -0.42 -3.88
C LYS A 62 -3.81 0.03 -5.22
N ASP A 63 -3.24 -0.46 -6.32
CA ASP A 63 -3.72 -0.14 -7.67
C ASP A 63 -5.13 -0.68 -7.92
N LEU A 64 -5.43 -1.92 -7.50
CA LEU A 64 -6.79 -2.48 -7.60
C LEU A 64 -7.83 -1.69 -6.81
N VAL A 65 -7.48 -1.23 -5.61
CA VAL A 65 -8.34 -0.37 -4.78
C VAL A 65 -8.57 0.98 -5.45
N LYS A 66 -7.50 1.61 -5.95
CA LYS A 66 -7.57 2.88 -6.68
C LYS A 66 -8.45 2.78 -7.92
N ASP A 67 -8.31 1.72 -8.69
CA ASP A 67 -9.13 1.47 -9.88
C ASP A 67 -10.61 1.29 -9.52
N SER A 68 -10.90 0.58 -8.43
CA SER A 68 -12.27 0.37 -7.97
C SER A 68 -12.91 1.66 -7.47
N LEU A 69 -12.14 2.49 -6.74
CA LEU A 69 -12.58 3.80 -6.31
C LEU A 69 -12.87 4.73 -7.51
N LEU A 70 -12.00 4.72 -8.54
CA LEU A 70 -12.21 5.50 -9.76
C LEU A 70 -13.48 5.07 -10.50
N ARG A 71 -13.74 3.76 -10.60
CA ARG A 71 -14.98 3.24 -11.19
C ARG A 71 -16.23 3.71 -10.44
N LEU A 72 -16.22 3.65 -9.11
CA LEU A 72 -17.35 4.12 -8.28
C LEU A 72 -17.61 5.62 -8.43
N LYS A 73 -16.57 6.44 -8.65
CA LYS A 73 -16.72 7.87 -8.91
C LYS A 73 -17.28 8.22 -10.29
N SER A 74 -17.14 7.31 -11.26
CA SER A 74 -17.62 7.50 -12.63
C SER A 74 -19.05 7.03 -12.85
N GLN A 75 -19.70 6.50 -11.80
CA GLN A 75 -21.11 6.11 -11.78
C GLN A 75 -21.95 7.23 -11.18
#